data_AF-A0A536LZI4-F1
#
_entry.id   AF-A0A536LZI4-F1
#
_cell.length_a   1.000
_cell.length_b   1.000
_cell.length_c   1.000
_cell.angle_alpha   90.00
_cell.angle_beta   90.00
_cell.angle_gamma   90.00
#
_symmetry.space_group_name_H-M   'P 1'
#
loop_
_entity.id
_entity.type
_entity.pdbx_description
1 polymer ?
#
loop_
_entity_poly.entity_id
_entity_poly.type
_entity_poly.pdbx_seq_one_letter_code
_entity_poly.pdbx_strand_id
1 'polypeptide(L)'
;MERLLIRVTSLVAFAIVLATDILYIGLIGAQGPDFQPYVPRFVASYLAVMAAVIAIALLPRREIVQIRIPMRAAAAGGLLALGFLAAFSIGLPLVVAGVLMTVALTRTSRQPGTALRRLAGLGAALMAIGFLVAGVEITGR
;
A
#
# COMPACT_ATOMS: atom_id res chain seq x y z
N MET A 1 -17.30 4.09 17.87
CA MET A 1 -17.42 4.30 16.40
C MET A 1 -16.08 4.41 15.67
N GLU A 2 -15.10 5.16 16.17
CA GLU A 2 -13.84 5.42 15.46
C GLU A 2 -13.03 4.16 15.06
N ARG A 3 -12.99 3.13 15.92
CA ARG A 3 -12.34 1.85 15.61
C ARG A 3 -13.00 1.09 14.45
N LEU A 4 -14.32 1.18 14.32
CA LEU A 4 -15.07 0.53 13.26
C LEU A 4 -14.79 1.22 11.92
N LEU A 5 -14.81 2.55 11.89
CA LEU A 5 -14.46 3.35 10.72
C LEU A 5 -13.06 3.02 10.23
N ILE A 6 -12.08 3.00 11.13
CA ILE A 6 -10.70 2.60 10.82
C ILE A 6 -10.63 1.22 10.17
N ARG A 7 -11.36 0.23 10.70
CA ARG A 7 -11.36 -1.13 10.18
C ARG A 7 -12.01 -1.18 8.79
N VAL A 8 -13.17 -0.54 8.64
CA VAL A 8 -13.89 -0.48 7.37
C VAL A 8 -13.04 0.20 6.30
N THR A 9 -12.44 1.37 6.60
CA THR A 9 -11.58 2.06 5.62
C THR A 9 -10.36 1.22 5.21
N SER A 10 -9.72 0.53 6.17
CA SER A 10 -8.59 -0.35 5.86
C SER A 10 -9.03 -1.61 5.09
N LEU A 11 -10.23 -2.14 5.36
CA LEU A 11 -10.76 -3.30 4.65
C LEU A 11 -11.16 -2.95 3.21
N VAL A 12 -11.77 -1.79 3.00
CA VAL A 12 -12.07 -1.28 1.65
C VAL A 12 -10.77 -1.03 0.88
N ALA A 13 -9.78 -0.39 1.50
CA ALA A 13 -8.47 -0.21 0.87
C ALA A 13 -7.82 -1.55 0.51
N PHE A 14 -7.86 -2.53 1.42
CA PHE A 14 -7.37 -3.89 1.16
C PHE A 14 -8.07 -4.54 -0.04
N ALA A 15 -9.40 -4.48 -0.09
CA ALA A 15 -10.17 -5.05 -1.18
C ALA A 15 -9.84 -4.39 -2.53
N ILE A 16 -9.67 -3.07 -2.55
CA ILE A 16 -9.28 -2.34 -3.76
C ILE A 16 -7.90 -2.78 -4.24
N VAL A 17 -6.91 -2.83 -3.35
CA VAL A 17 -5.53 -3.23 -3.70
C VAL A 17 -5.51 -4.67 -4.22
N LEU A 18 -6.18 -5.59 -3.52
CA LEU A 18 -6.24 -7.00 -3.91
C LEU A 18 -6.94 -7.19 -5.26
N ALA A 19 -8.07 -6.53 -5.47
CA ALA A 19 -8.78 -6.59 -6.76
C ALA A 19 -7.92 -6.01 -7.89
N THR A 20 -7.23 -4.90 -7.63
CA THR A 20 -6.33 -4.28 -8.61
C THR A 20 -5.16 -5.21 -8.95
N ASP A 21 -4.58 -5.87 -7.95
CA ASP A 21 -3.48 -6.82 -8.15
C ASP A 21 -3.90 -8.03 -9.00
N ILE A 22 -5.05 -8.62 -8.69
CA ILE A 22 -5.62 -9.73 -9.47
C ILE A 22 -5.90 -9.31 -10.92
N LEU A 23 -6.52 -8.14 -11.11
CA LEU A 23 -6.80 -7.61 -12.44
C LEU A 23 -5.49 -7.33 -13.21
N TYR A 24 -4.49 -6.77 -12.54
CA TYR A 24 -3.21 -6.45 -13.14
C TYR A 24 -2.47 -7.70 -13.61
N ILE A 25 -2.38 -8.73 -12.77
CA ILE A 25 -1.78 -10.03 -13.14
C ILE A 25 -2.54 -10.66 -14.30
N GLY A 26 -3.88 -10.62 -14.27
CA GLY A 26 -4.71 -11.16 -15.35
C GLY A 26 -4.49 -10.44 -16.68
N LEU A 27 -4.36 -9.11 -16.66
CA LEU A 27 -4.08 -8.30 -17.85
C LEU A 27 -2.69 -8.59 -18.43
N ILE A 28 -1.66 -8.67 -17.58
CA ILE A 28 -0.30 -9.05 -18.02
C ILE A 28 -0.29 -10.46 -18.60
N GLY A 29 -0.98 -11.41 -17.97
CA GLY A 29 -1.03 -12.79 -18.47
C GLY A 29 -1.74 -12.93 -19.83
N ALA A 30 -2.66 -12.01 -20.15
CA ALA A 30 -3.34 -11.95 -21.43
C ALA A 30 -2.54 -11.18 -22.50
N GLN A 31 -1.58 -10.36 -22.08
CA GLN A 31 -0.61 -9.72 -22.96
C GLN A 31 0.45 -10.77 -23.33
N GLY A 32 0.72 -10.94 -24.62
CA GLY A 32 1.68 -11.92 -25.12
C GLY A 32 3.12 -11.65 -24.64
N PRO A 33 4.14 -12.31 -25.22
CA PRO A 33 5.52 -12.13 -24.79
C PRO A 33 5.93 -10.65 -24.83
N ASP A 34 6.23 -10.10 -23.66
CA ASP A 34 6.49 -8.68 -23.46
C ASP A 34 7.99 -8.37 -23.55
N PHE A 35 8.35 -7.19 -24.06
CA PHE A 35 9.76 -6.77 -24.16
C PHE A 35 10.39 -6.40 -22.81
N GLN A 36 9.58 -6.12 -21.78
CA GLN A 36 10.05 -5.81 -20.42
C GLN A 36 9.40 -6.74 -19.37
N PRO A 37 9.86 -7.99 -19.23
CA PRO A 37 9.18 -9.00 -18.42
C PRO A 37 9.25 -8.76 -16.90
N TYR A 38 10.15 -7.90 -16.42
CA TYR A 38 10.46 -7.78 -14.99
C TYR A 38 9.67 -6.66 -14.28
N VAL A 39 9.45 -5.51 -14.94
CA VAL A 39 8.70 -4.38 -14.34
C VAL A 39 7.28 -4.81 -13.93
N PRO A 40 6.50 -5.50 -14.78
CA PRO A 40 5.14 -5.86 -14.41
C PRO A 40 5.09 -6.87 -13.25
N ARG A 41 6.05 -7.80 -13.20
CA ARG A 41 6.18 -8.75 -12.09
C ARG A 41 6.55 -8.06 -10.78
N PHE A 42 7.43 -7.05 -10.84
CA PHE A 42 7.77 -6.24 -9.68
C PHE A 42 6.55 -5.50 -9.15
N VAL A 43 5.80 -4.79 -10.01
CA VAL A 43 4.60 -4.05 -9.61
C VAL A 43 3.55 -4.97 -8.99
N ALA A 44 3.32 -6.16 -9.57
CA ALA A 44 2.42 -7.15 -8.98
C ALA A 44 2.90 -7.62 -7.59
N SER A 45 4.18 -7.96 -7.46
CA SER A 45 4.74 -8.34 -6.15
C SER A 45 4.65 -7.21 -5.11
N TYR A 46 4.83 -5.95 -5.53
CA TYR A 46 4.71 -4.78 -4.68
C TYR A 46 3.26 -4.59 -4.19
N LEU A 47 2.28 -4.74 -5.07
CA LEU A 47 0.86 -4.70 -4.71
C LEU A 47 0.48 -5.81 -3.73
N ALA A 48 0.96 -7.04 -3.97
CA ALA A 48 0.77 -8.15 -3.06
C ALA A 48 1.35 -7.87 -1.66
N VAL A 49 2.56 -7.28 -1.59
CA VAL A 49 3.18 -6.85 -0.33
C VAL A 49 2.34 -5.77 0.34
N MET A 50 1.85 -4.76 -0.38
CA MET A 50 0.99 -3.72 0.19
C MET A 50 -0.33 -4.28 0.72
N ALA A 51 -0.95 -5.21 -0.01
CA ALA A 51 -2.14 -5.93 0.46
C ALA A 51 -1.85 -6.69 1.77
N ALA A 52 -0.72 -7.39 1.85
CA ALA A 52 -0.30 -8.09 3.06
C ALA A 52 -0.06 -7.12 4.24
N VAL A 53 0.58 -5.98 4.01
CA VAL A 53 0.81 -4.93 5.03
C VAL A 53 -0.52 -4.41 5.58
N ILE A 54 -1.51 -4.16 4.71
CA ILE A 54 -2.85 -3.72 5.15
C ILE A 54 -3.56 -4.84 5.92
N ALA A 55 -3.49 -6.09 5.44
CA ALA A 55 -4.09 -7.25 6.10
C ALA A 55 -3.51 -7.46 7.51
N ILE A 56 -2.19 -7.37 7.67
CA ILE A 56 -1.55 -7.47 8.99
C ILE A 56 -2.02 -6.31 9.88
N ALA A 57 -2.11 -5.10 9.35
CA ALA A 57 -2.60 -3.93 10.10
C ALA A 57 -4.08 -4.04 10.52
N LEU A 58 -4.87 -4.96 9.93
CA LEU A 58 -6.26 -5.26 10.31
C LEU A 58 -6.36 -6.25 11.48
N LEU A 59 -5.41 -7.18 11.62
CA LEU A 59 -5.46 -8.25 12.63
C LEU A 59 -5.63 -7.70 14.06
N PRO A 60 -6.55 -8.23 14.88
CA PRO A 60 -6.83 -7.71 16.22
C PRO A 60 -5.83 -8.23 17.28
N ARG A 61 -4.52 -8.28 16.97
CA ARG A 61 -3.47 -8.72 17.92
C ARG A 61 -2.84 -7.55 18.67
N ARG A 62 -2.45 -7.77 19.93
CA ARG A 62 -1.79 -6.79 20.80
C ARG A 62 -0.38 -6.44 20.31
N GLU A 63 0.37 -7.43 19.83
CA GLU A 63 1.72 -7.26 19.25
C GLU A 63 1.71 -6.24 18.09
N ILE A 64 0.66 -6.30 17.26
CA ILE A 64 0.55 -5.48 16.05
C ILE A 64 0.24 -4.02 16.38
N VAL A 65 -0.29 -3.71 17.56
CA VAL A 65 -0.68 -2.33 17.95
C VAL A 65 0.48 -1.35 17.81
N GLN A 66 1.71 -1.79 18.10
CA GLN A 66 2.89 -0.93 18.01
C GLN A 66 3.27 -0.60 16.55
N ILE A 67 3.01 -1.52 15.61
CA ILE A 67 3.41 -1.40 14.20
C ILE A 67 2.26 -0.94 13.28
N ARG A 68 1.04 -0.72 13.79
CA ARG A 68 -0.10 -0.26 12.96
C ARG A 68 0.16 1.07 12.28
N ILE A 69 0.76 2.03 12.99
CA ILE A 69 1.08 3.35 12.44
C ILE A 69 2.09 3.22 11.27
N PRO A 70 3.26 2.57 11.44
CA PRO A 70 4.18 2.39 10.32
C PRO A 70 3.61 1.58 9.17
N MET A 71 2.84 0.52 9.43
CA MET A 71 2.20 -0.26 8.37
C MET A 71 1.19 0.57 7.55
N ARG A 72 0.37 1.39 8.23
CA ARG A 72 -0.60 2.26 7.56
C ARG A 72 0.07 3.39 6.79
N ALA A 73 1.17 3.92 7.30
CA ALA A 73 1.96 4.93 6.63
C ALA A 73 2.70 4.38 5.40
N ALA A 74 3.27 3.17 5.51
CA ALA A 74 3.85 2.45 4.37
C ALA A 74 2.82 2.25 3.25
N ALA A 75 1.65 1.70 3.59
CA ALA A 75 0.58 1.48 2.62
C ALA A 75 0.06 2.80 2.03
N ALA A 76 -0.12 3.84 2.83
CA ALA A 76 -0.53 5.16 2.32
C ALA A 76 0.49 5.74 1.34
N GLY A 77 1.77 5.80 1.72
CA GLY A 77 2.82 6.36 0.88
C GLY A 77 3.04 5.53 -0.39
N GLY A 78 3.15 4.21 -0.25
CA GLY A 78 3.40 3.31 -1.36
C GLY A 78 2.27 3.27 -2.39
N LEU A 79 1.02 3.21 -1.95
CA LEU A 79 -0.14 3.19 -2.85
C LEU A 79 -0.40 4.53 -3.51
N LEU A 80 -0.17 5.65 -2.81
CA LEU A 80 -0.25 6.98 -3.43
C LEU A 80 0.84 7.17 -4.49
N ALA A 81 2.08 6.78 -4.19
CA ALA A 81 3.19 6.88 -5.14
C ALA A 81 2.95 6.01 -6.37
N LEU A 82 2.62 4.73 -6.17
CA LEU A 82 2.32 3.82 -7.28
C LEU A 82 1.08 4.26 -8.06
N GLY A 83 0.02 4.67 -7.35
CA GLY A 83 -1.21 5.16 -7.98
C GLY A 83 -0.99 6.42 -8.82
N PHE A 84 -0.12 7.33 -8.36
CA PHE A 84 0.28 8.51 -9.11
C PHE A 84 1.10 8.15 -10.35
N LEU A 85 2.10 7.27 -10.20
CA LEU A 85 2.92 6.80 -11.32
C LEU A 85 2.11 6.03 -12.37
N ALA A 86 1.07 5.30 -11.94
CA ALA A 86 0.21 4.50 -12.80
C ALA A 86 -1.13 5.18 -13.14
N ALA A 87 -1.27 6.49 -12.89
CA ALA A 87 -2.56 7.20 -12.89
C ALA A 87 -3.37 7.05 -14.19
N PHE A 88 -2.71 6.86 -15.33
CA PHE A 88 -3.34 6.75 -16.65
C PHE A 88 -3.90 5.36 -17.01
N SER A 89 -3.77 4.36 -16.14
CA SER A 89 -4.27 3.00 -16.42
C SER A 89 -4.97 2.39 -15.19
N ILE A 90 -4.19 1.88 -14.23
CA ILE A 90 -4.67 1.19 -13.03
C ILE A 90 -4.48 2.01 -11.75
N GLY A 91 -3.93 3.22 -11.88
CA GLY A 91 -3.50 4.03 -10.74
C GLY A 91 -4.63 4.68 -9.96
N LEU A 92 -5.77 4.99 -10.59
CA LEU A 92 -6.92 5.64 -9.94
C LEU A 92 -7.42 4.84 -8.72
N PRO A 93 -7.73 3.53 -8.85
CA PRO A 93 -8.07 2.69 -7.69
C PRO A 93 -6.99 2.71 -6.60
N LEU A 94 -5.71 2.69 -6.96
CA LEU A 94 -4.60 2.70 -6.00
C LEU A 94 -4.47 4.04 -5.27
N VAL A 95 -4.71 5.17 -5.96
CA VAL A 95 -4.79 6.49 -5.33
C VAL A 95 -5.91 6.50 -4.30
N VAL A 96 -7.10 5.99 -4.64
CA VAL A 96 -8.22 5.88 -3.70
C VAL A 96 -7.84 5.03 -2.49
N ALA A 97 -7.20 3.87 -2.70
CA ALA A 97 -6.72 3.04 -1.60
C ALA A 97 -5.68 3.75 -0.72
N GLY A 98 -4.75 4.49 -1.32
CA GLY A 98 -3.75 5.30 -0.62
C GLY A 98 -4.39 6.43 0.21
N VAL A 99 -5.41 7.11 -0.32
CA VAL A 99 -6.19 8.11 0.41
C VAL A 99 -6.92 7.47 1.59
N LEU A 100 -7.57 6.31 1.40
CA LEU A 100 -8.24 5.58 2.48
C LEU A 100 -7.26 5.16 3.58
N MET A 101 -6.06 4.72 3.22
CA MET A 101 -5.01 4.40 4.19
C MET A 101 -4.48 5.64 4.91
N THR A 102 -4.43 6.79 4.24
CA THR A 102 -4.11 8.09 4.87
C THR A 102 -5.18 8.49 5.89
N VAL A 103 -6.47 8.31 5.57
CA VAL A 103 -7.58 8.53 6.50
C VAL A 103 -7.48 7.57 7.70
N ALA A 104 -7.17 6.29 7.46
CA ALA A 104 -6.97 5.31 8.51
C ALA A 104 -5.77 5.67 9.40
N LEU A 105 -4.66 6.14 8.82
CA LEU A 105 -3.46 6.59 9.51
C LEU A 105 -3.75 7.81 10.41
N THR A 106 -4.34 8.87 9.85
CA THR A 106 -4.64 10.11 10.59
C THR A 106 -5.52 9.84 11.80
N ARG A 107 -6.53 8.98 11.67
CA ARG A 107 -7.38 8.55 12.80
C ARG A 107 -6.62 7.70 13.81
N THR A 108 -5.68 6.86 13.38
CA THR A 108 -4.83 6.07 14.30
C THR A 108 -3.89 6.97 15.11
N SER A 109 -3.33 8.00 14.46
CA SER A 109 -2.37 8.93 15.07
C SER A 109 -2.99 9.93 16.04
N ARG A 110 -4.33 10.05 16.07
CA ARG A 110 -5.06 10.83 17.09
C ARG A 110 -5.06 10.17 18.47
N GLN A 111 -4.76 8.86 18.54
CA GLN A 111 -4.59 8.18 19.81
C GLN A 111 -3.28 8.62 20.48
N PRO A 112 -3.24 8.74 21.83
CA PRO A 112 -2.02 9.09 22.55
C PRO A 112 -0.87 8.16 22.15
N GLY A 113 0.20 8.72 21.63
CA GLY A 113 1.33 7.97 21.08
C GLY A 113 2.61 8.76 21.16
N THR A 114 3.74 8.06 21.18
CA THR A 114 5.07 8.66 21.27
C THR A 114 5.50 9.28 19.93
N ALA A 115 6.32 10.33 19.97
CA ALA A 115 6.93 10.93 18.79
C ALA A 115 7.68 9.91 17.93
N LEU A 116 8.32 8.92 18.58
CA LEU A 116 9.01 7.81 17.93
C LEU A 116 8.10 7.01 16.98
N ARG A 117 6.83 6.80 17.32
CA ARG A 117 5.88 6.09 16.44
C ARG A 117 5.53 6.89 15.18
N ARG A 118 5.51 8.22 15.27
CA ARG A 118 5.27 9.09 14.11
C ARG A 118 6.47 9.10 13.18
N LEU A 119 7.68 9.16 13.73
CA LEU A 119 8.93 9.04 12.97
C LEU A 119 9.05 7.67 12.30
N ALA A 120 8.72 6.59 13.01
CA ALA A 120 8.64 5.25 12.41
C ALA A 120 7.61 5.19 11.27
N GLY A 121 6.48 5.88 11.43
CA GLY A 121 5.49 6.08 10.37
C GLY A 121 6.08 6.71 9.11
N LEU A 122 6.74 7.85 9.27
CA LEU A 122 7.37 8.56 8.17
C LEU A 122 8.47 7.72 7.50
N GLY A 123 9.32 7.08 8.29
CA GLY A 123 10.37 6.18 7.79
C GLY A 123 9.78 5.02 6.99
N ALA A 124 8.69 4.40 7.46
CA ALA A 124 8.02 3.32 6.75
C ALA A 124 7.38 3.79 5.43
N ALA A 125 6.81 4.98 5.38
CA ALA A 125 6.28 5.57 4.15
C ALA A 125 7.40 5.85 3.14
N LEU A 126 8.49 6.50 3.57
CA LEU A 126 9.65 6.78 2.73
C LEU A 126 10.32 5.50 2.23
N MET A 127 10.42 4.49 3.08
CA MET A 127 10.95 3.18 2.72
C MET A 127 10.08 2.50 1.65
N ALA A 128 8.75 2.51 1.80
CA ALA A 128 7.83 1.96 0.81
C ALA A 128 7.94 2.66 -0.56
N ILE A 129 8.12 3.99 -0.55
CA ILE A 129 8.35 4.78 -1.78
C ILE A 129 9.73 4.48 -2.36
N GLY A 130 10.78 4.44 -1.54
CA GLY A 130 12.14 4.15 -1.97
C GLY A 130 12.26 2.77 -2.60
N PHE A 131 11.65 1.74 -2.00
CA PHE A 131 11.59 0.40 -2.60
C PHE A 131 10.85 0.39 -3.93
N LEU A 132 9.76 1.15 -4.06
CA LEU A 132 9.02 1.26 -5.30
C LEU A 132 9.89 1.87 -6.41
N VAL A 133 10.48 3.03 -6.15
CA VAL A 133 11.31 3.76 -7.12
C VAL A 133 12.53 2.91 -7.51
N ALA A 134 13.26 2.40 -6.54
CA ALA A 134 14.44 1.56 -6.78
C ALA A 134 14.08 0.29 -7.55
N GLY A 135 12.96 -0.38 -7.20
CA GLY A 135 12.56 -1.61 -7.87
C GLY A 135 12.12 -1.38 -9.31
N VAL A 136 11.38 -0.30 -9.61
CA VAL A 136 11.04 0.08 -11.00
C VAL A 136 12.32 0.41 -11.78
N GLU A 137 13.25 1.17 -11.18
CA GLU A 137 14.51 1.52 -11.84
C GLU A 137 15.38 0.30 -12.13
N ILE A 138 15.50 -0.63 -11.19
CA ILE A 138 16.32 -1.85 -11.36
C ILE A 138 15.70 -2.79 -12.38
N THR A 139 14.36 -2.93 -12.40
CA THR A 139 13.67 -3.87 -13.30
C THR A 139 13.40 -3.30 -14.68
N GLY A 140 13.49 -1.98 -14.85
CA GLY A 140 13.33 -1.30 -16.13
C GLY A 140 14.64 -1.10 -16.92
N ARG A 141 15.79 -1.47 -16.37
CA ARG A 141 17.09 -1.52 -17.05
C ARG A 141 17.27 -2.86 -17.78
#